data_AF-A0A9D9AEI6-F1
#
_entry.id   AF-A0A9D9AEI6-F1
#
_cell.length_a   1.000
_cell.length_b   1.000
_cell.length_c   1.000
_cell.angle_alpha   90.00
_cell.angle_beta   90.00
_cell.angle_gamma   90.00
#
_symmetry.space_group_name_H-M   'P 1'
#
loop_
_entity.id
_entity.type
_entity.pdbx_description
1 polymer ?
#
loop_
_entity_poly.entity_id
_entity_poly.type
_entity_poly.pdbx_seq_one_letter_code
_entity_poly.pdbx_strand_id
1 'polypeptide(L)'
;MLKRLIGLVGGAVLLAGCSVYGNLEELQKTEPQGTAFTKALAKEYQKFSEFEMFEMHDYIDADHFARKGLRAAAGEVVLPEELGNWSLPADRVDLLAAARARLIKALDAGGRENHPTEAAVAQAKFDCWVEQQEENHQPEHIAECMKEFVAAIEVLEKKMEPPAPPPPPPPAPEPVMEPANFIVFFDWDDASVNEGASQVLNLVNSKFGDFKDGQISLIGHTDTSGPNDYNDRLSLQRANNVRFALIEMGVPASVFTVDAKGESEPLEATGDGVKNPQNRRVEITIK
;
A
#
# COMPACT_ATOMS: atom_id res chain seq x y z
N MET A 1 -77.84 37.25 -53.26
CA MET A 1 -76.90 38.31 -53.70
C MET A 1 -75.56 38.07 -53.04
N LEU A 2 -74.54 37.90 -53.89
CA LEU A 2 -73.16 37.55 -53.55
C LEU A 2 -72.41 38.82 -53.09
N LYS A 3 -71.78 38.81 -51.91
CA LYS A 3 -70.67 39.73 -51.61
C LYS A 3 -69.51 38.97 -50.98
N ARG A 4 -68.49 38.79 -51.80
CA ARG A 4 -67.15 38.36 -51.46
C ARG A 4 -66.48 39.45 -50.61
N LEU A 5 -65.85 39.08 -49.50
CA LEU A 5 -64.70 39.83 -48.97
C LEU A 5 -63.48 38.92 -49.03
N ILE A 6 -62.53 39.33 -49.86
CA ILE A 6 -61.16 38.83 -49.96
C ILE A 6 -60.31 39.74 -49.05
N GLY A 7 -59.40 39.21 -48.26
CA GLY A 7 -58.50 40.05 -47.45
C GLY A 7 -57.38 39.30 -46.72
N LEU A 8 -56.28 39.09 -47.43
CA LEU A 8 -54.89 38.78 -47.00
C LEU A 8 -54.65 37.77 -45.87
N VAL A 9 -54.27 36.55 -46.25
CA VAL A 9 -53.33 35.73 -45.47
C VAL A 9 -51.92 36.24 -45.79
N GLY A 10 -51.32 36.98 -44.85
CA GLY A 10 -49.90 37.30 -44.89
C GLY A 10 -49.09 36.04 -44.60
N GLY A 11 -48.60 35.37 -45.65
CA GLY A 11 -47.65 34.28 -45.51
C GLY A 11 -46.31 34.79 -45.02
N ALA A 12 -46.01 34.60 -43.73
CA ALA A 12 -44.65 34.70 -43.23
C ALA A 12 -43.87 33.49 -43.74
N VAL A 13 -43.12 33.70 -44.82
CA VAL A 13 -42.10 32.74 -45.26
C VAL A 13 -40.93 32.86 -44.28
N LEU A 14 -40.90 31.98 -43.29
CA LEU A 14 -39.71 31.77 -42.46
C LEU A 14 -38.69 31.04 -43.33
N LEU A 15 -37.74 31.80 -43.89
CA LEU A 15 -36.50 31.25 -44.44
C LEU A 15 -35.70 30.69 -43.26
N ALA A 16 -35.86 29.41 -42.96
CA ALA A 16 -34.89 28.67 -42.16
C ALA A 16 -33.60 28.59 -43.00
N GLY A 17 -32.73 29.58 -42.84
CA GLY A 17 -31.38 29.50 -43.37
C GLY A 17 -30.66 28.38 -42.63
N CYS A 18 -30.40 27.27 -43.31
CA CYS A 18 -29.46 26.28 -42.83
C CYS A 18 -28.08 26.94 -42.80
N SER A 19 -27.72 27.52 -41.65
CA SER A 19 -26.35 27.92 -41.37
C SER A 19 -25.49 26.66 -41.40
N VAL A 20 -24.49 26.64 -42.27
CA VAL A 20 -23.52 25.52 -42.38
C VAL A 20 -22.69 25.37 -41.09
N TYR A 21 -22.74 26.35 -40.17
CA TYR A 21 -21.98 26.43 -38.93
C TYR A 21 -22.88 26.64 -37.69
N GLY A 22 -24.10 26.11 -37.71
CA GLY A 22 -25.11 26.33 -36.66
C GLY A 22 -25.02 25.39 -35.45
N ASN A 23 -24.21 24.34 -35.50
CA ASN A 23 -24.26 23.28 -34.49
C ASN A 23 -23.77 23.74 -33.12
N LEU A 24 -22.85 24.72 -33.05
CA LEU A 24 -22.37 25.23 -31.77
C LEU A 24 -23.47 25.97 -31.00
N GLU A 25 -24.25 26.82 -31.68
CA GLU A 25 -25.38 27.52 -31.06
C GLU A 25 -26.45 26.53 -30.59
N GLU A 26 -26.69 25.46 -31.35
CA GLU A 26 -27.60 24.39 -30.96
C GLU A 26 -27.07 23.64 -29.73
N LEU A 27 -25.78 23.29 -29.70
CA LEU A 27 -25.14 22.59 -28.59
C LEU A 27 -25.20 23.42 -27.30
N GLN A 28 -24.91 24.72 -27.37
CA GLN A 28 -24.98 25.64 -26.23
C GLN A 28 -26.36 25.72 -25.59
N LYS A 29 -27.43 25.52 -26.38
CA LYS A 29 -28.82 25.55 -25.90
C LYS A 29 -29.35 24.17 -25.53
N THR A 30 -28.62 23.11 -25.86
CA THR A 30 -29.04 21.73 -25.62
C THR A 30 -28.74 21.32 -24.20
N GLU A 31 -29.74 20.79 -23.48
CA GLU A 31 -29.52 20.17 -22.18
C GLU A 31 -29.04 18.72 -22.36
N PRO A 32 -27.79 18.37 -21.97
CA PRO A 32 -27.25 17.04 -22.25
C PRO A 32 -27.99 15.92 -21.50
N GLN A 33 -28.31 14.86 -22.24
CA GLN A 33 -28.98 13.64 -21.79
C GLN A 33 -28.01 12.45 -21.73
N GLY A 34 -28.50 11.29 -21.28
CA GLY A 34 -27.71 10.06 -21.20
C GLY A 34 -26.93 9.89 -19.89
N THR A 35 -25.77 9.23 -19.97
CA THR A 35 -24.94 8.89 -18.82
C THR A 35 -24.14 10.10 -18.32
N ALA A 36 -23.52 9.98 -17.14
CA ALA A 36 -22.62 11.02 -16.64
C ALA A 36 -21.47 11.31 -17.63
N PHE A 37 -20.97 10.27 -18.31
CA PHE A 37 -19.92 10.40 -19.33
C PHE A 37 -20.41 11.18 -20.56
N THR A 38 -21.56 10.82 -21.15
CA THR A 38 -22.04 11.50 -22.36
C THR A 38 -22.36 12.97 -22.10
N LYS A 39 -22.89 13.29 -20.91
CA LYS A 39 -23.12 14.68 -20.46
C LYS A 39 -21.83 15.46 -20.26
N ALA A 40 -20.80 14.84 -19.68
CA ALA A 40 -19.49 15.46 -19.51
C ALA A 40 -18.81 15.69 -20.87
N LEU A 41 -18.86 14.69 -21.75
CA LEU A 41 -18.28 14.73 -23.08
C LEU A 41 -18.92 15.80 -23.97
N ALA A 42 -20.25 15.96 -23.92
CA ALA A 42 -20.94 17.04 -24.61
C ALA A 42 -20.42 18.43 -24.20
N LYS A 43 -20.15 18.63 -22.90
CA LYS A 43 -19.57 19.89 -22.39
C LYS A 43 -18.13 20.10 -22.83
N GLU A 44 -17.32 19.05 -22.86
CA GLU A 44 -15.94 19.16 -23.36
C GLU A 44 -15.89 19.49 -24.85
N TYR A 45 -16.73 18.86 -25.68
CA TYR A 45 -16.82 19.24 -27.10
C TYR A 45 -17.40 20.63 -27.32
N GLN A 46 -18.34 21.09 -26.49
CA GLN A 46 -18.81 22.48 -26.57
C GLN A 46 -17.64 23.45 -26.34
N LYS A 47 -16.86 23.27 -25.27
CA LYS A 47 -15.69 24.11 -24.98
C LYS A 47 -14.67 24.08 -26.12
N PHE A 48 -14.42 22.89 -26.66
CA PHE A 48 -13.45 22.73 -27.74
C PHE A 48 -13.94 23.46 -29.01
N SER A 49 -15.21 23.30 -29.36
CA SER A 49 -15.83 24.02 -30.49
C SER A 49 -15.84 25.54 -30.30
N GLU A 50 -16.03 26.02 -29.06
CA GLU A 50 -15.93 27.46 -28.74
C GLU A 50 -14.50 27.98 -28.94
N PHE A 51 -13.49 27.21 -28.52
CA PHE A 51 -12.08 27.55 -28.73
C PHE A 51 -11.76 27.63 -30.24
N GLU A 52 -12.16 26.63 -31.02
CA GLU A 52 -11.94 26.63 -32.47
C GLU A 52 -12.62 27.83 -33.15
N MET A 53 -13.88 28.12 -32.82
CA MET A 53 -14.62 29.20 -33.46
C MET A 53 -14.09 30.59 -33.10
N PHE A 54 -13.82 30.83 -31.80
CA PHE A 54 -13.61 32.18 -31.29
C PHE A 54 -12.14 32.55 -31.12
N GLU A 55 -11.28 31.58 -30.82
CA GLU A 55 -9.84 31.82 -30.64
C GLU A 55 -9.05 31.47 -31.90
N MET A 56 -9.36 30.33 -32.53
CA MET A 56 -8.65 29.87 -33.75
C MET A 56 -9.27 30.38 -35.04
N HIS A 57 -10.56 30.78 -35.00
CA HIS A 57 -11.38 31.11 -36.17
C HIS A 57 -11.49 29.98 -37.19
N ASP A 58 -11.38 28.73 -36.74
CA ASP A 58 -11.70 27.55 -37.54
C ASP A 58 -13.17 27.14 -37.35
N TYR A 59 -13.99 27.59 -38.30
CA TYR A 59 -15.43 27.32 -38.27
C TYR A 59 -15.76 25.88 -38.68
N ILE A 60 -14.90 25.21 -39.45
CA ILE A 60 -15.16 23.85 -39.94
C ILE A 60 -14.96 22.86 -38.80
N ASP A 61 -13.87 23.00 -38.06
CA ASP A 61 -13.56 22.14 -36.92
C ASP A 61 -14.46 22.46 -35.73
N ALA A 62 -14.78 23.73 -35.50
CA ALA A 62 -15.80 24.11 -34.53
C ALA A 62 -17.15 23.42 -34.81
N ASP A 63 -17.62 23.40 -36.06
CA ASP A 63 -18.88 22.72 -36.40
C ASP A 63 -18.75 21.19 -36.30
N HIS A 64 -17.60 20.63 -36.69
CA HIS A 64 -17.33 19.19 -36.57
C HIS A 64 -17.45 18.72 -35.12
N PHE A 65 -16.75 19.36 -34.19
CA PHE A 65 -16.81 19.00 -32.78
C PHE A 65 -18.14 19.39 -32.14
N ALA A 66 -18.82 20.43 -32.61
CA ALA A 66 -20.16 20.75 -32.12
C ALA A 66 -21.18 19.66 -32.49
N ARG A 67 -21.13 19.11 -33.71
CA ARG A 67 -21.95 17.93 -34.09
C ARG A 67 -21.63 16.71 -33.22
N LYS A 68 -20.35 16.49 -32.94
CA LYS A 68 -19.89 15.42 -32.05
C LYS A 68 -20.45 15.61 -30.63
N GLY A 69 -20.43 16.85 -30.13
CA GLY A 69 -21.03 17.27 -28.87
C GLY A 69 -22.55 17.06 -28.82
N LEU A 70 -23.28 17.39 -29.90
CA LEU A 70 -24.74 17.17 -29.99
C LEU A 70 -25.09 15.68 -29.91
N ARG A 71 -24.32 14.81 -30.57
CA ARG A 71 -24.51 13.35 -30.46
C ARG A 71 -24.28 12.86 -29.03
N ALA A 72 -23.22 13.33 -28.38
CA ALA A 72 -22.99 13.03 -26.96
C ALA A 72 -24.12 13.58 -26.08
N ALA A 73 -24.62 14.80 -26.36
CA ALA A 73 -25.74 15.41 -25.65
C ALA A 73 -27.05 14.64 -25.85
N ALA A 74 -27.23 13.95 -26.99
CA ALA A 74 -28.35 13.04 -27.23
C ALA A 74 -28.21 11.70 -26.46
N GLY A 75 -27.07 11.47 -25.79
CA GLY A 75 -26.79 10.26 -25.03
C GLY A 75 -26.08 9.16 -25.85
N GLU A 76 -25.63 9.45 -27.07
CA GLU A 76 -24.83 8.50 -27.84
C GLU A 76 -23.43 8.31 -27.23
N VAL A 77 -22.95 7.07 -27.21
CA VAL A 77 -21.55 6.78 -26.87
C VAL A 77 -20.69 7.08 -28.09
N VAL A 78 -20.22 8.32 -28.18
CA VAL A 78 -19.33 8.77 -29.25
C VAL A 78 -17.90 8.35 -28.96
N LEU A 79 -17.18 7.84 -29.97
CA LEU A 79 -15.81 7.35 -29.84
C LEU A 79 -14.76 8.46 -30.07
N PRO A 80 -13.53 8.30 -29.54
CA PRO A 80 -12.38 9.11 -29.92
C PRO A 80 -12.14 9.08 -31.44
N GLU A 81 -11.62 10.17 -32.00
CA GLU A 81 -11.42 10.37 -33.44
C GLU A 81 -10.77 9.14 -34.11
N GLU A 82 -11.32 8.75 -35.26
CA GLU A 82 -10.79 7.67 -36.07
C GLU A 82 -9.73 8.22 -37.01
N LEU A 83 -8.46 7.85 -36.79
CA LEU A 83 -7.32 8.44 -37.50
C LEU A 83 -7.40 8.33 -39.03
N GLY A 84 -8.10 7.33 -39.57
CA GLY A 84 -8.31 7.17 -41.00
C GLY A 84 -9.20 8.24 -41.64
N ASN A 85 -9.87 9.06 -40.84
CA ASN A 85 -10.68 10.19 -41.31
C ASN A 85 -9.88 11.49 -41.42
N TRP A 86 -8.62 11.50 -40.98
CA TRP A 86 -7.78 12.71 -40.86
C TRP A 86 -6.54 12.61 -41.76
N SER A 87 -6.15 13.70 -42.41
CA SER A 87 -4.97 13.75 -43.28
C SER A 87 -3.67 13.92 -42.47
N LEU A 88 -3.29 12.90 -41.71
CA LEU A 88 -2.17 12.97 -40.77
C LEU A 88 -0.79 12.72 -41.40
N PRO A 89 0.30 13.35 -40.90
CA PRO A 89 1.67 13.02 -41.30
C PRO A 89 2.01 11.57 -40.97
N ALA A 90 2.58 10.84 -41.94
CA ALA A 90 2.85 9.40 -41.82
C ALA A 90 3.74 9.04 -40.62
N ASP A 91 4.67 9.92 -40.23
CA ASP A 91 5.55 9.76 -39.08
C ASP A 91 4.86 9.96 -37.71
N ARG A 92 3.60 10.39 -37.70
CA ARG A 92 2.79 10.63 -36.49
C ARG A 92 1.69 9.59 -36.27
N VAL A 93 1.32 8.84 -37.30
CA VAL A 93 0.20 7.90 -37.25
C VAL A 93 0.39 6.82 -36.18
N ASP A 94 1.58 6.23 -36.08
CA ASP A 94 1.84 5.16 -35.09
C ASP A 94 1.71 5.67 -33.64
N LEU A 95 2.17 6.90 -33.38
CA LEU A 95 2.07 7.54 -32.09
C LEU A 95 0.62 7.81 -31.69
N LEU A 96 -0.16 8.42 -32.61
CA LEU A 96 -1.58 8.67 -32.40
C LEU A 96 -2.38 7.36 -32.26
N ALA A 97 -2.02 6.32 -33.02
CA ALA A 97 -2.68 5.02 -32.93
C ALA A 97 -2.46 4.36 -31.57
N ALA A 98 -1.23 4.42 -31.05
CA ALA A 98 -0.92 3.94 -29.71
C ALA A 98 -1.67 4.72 -28.63
N ALA A 99 -1.72 6.05 -28.75
CA ALA A 99 -2.47 6.92 -27.84
C ALA A 99 -3.97 6.60 -27.85
N ARG A 100 -4.56 6.43 -29.05
CA ARG A 100 -5.95 6.05 -29.22
C ARG A 100 -6.25 4.70 -28.58
N ALA A 101 -5.41 3.70 -28.83
CA ALA A 101 -5.57 2.37 -28.26
C ALA A 101 -5.49 2.40 -26.72
N ARG A 102 -4.56 3.19 -26.14
CA ARG A 102 -4.48 3.42 -24.68
C ARG A 102 -5.77 4.03 -24.14
N LEU A 103 -6.27 5.08 -24.80
CA LEU A 103 -7.51 5.74 -24.41
C LEU A 103 -8.71 4.80 -24.48
N ILE A 104 -8.93 4.11 -25.60
CA ILE A 104 -10.02 3.14 -25.76
C ILE A 104 -9.96 2.07 -24.68
N LYS A 105 -8.78 1.50 -24.41
CA LYS A 105 -8.59 0.51 -23.35
C LYS A 105 -9.02 1.04 -21.99
N ALA A 106 -8.65 2.27 -21.62
CA ALA A 106 -9.05 2.87 -20.35
C ALA A 106 -10.55 3.16 -20.30
N LEU A 107 -11.13 3.66 -21.39
CA LEU A 107 -12.56 3.92 -21.46
C LEU A 107 -13.39 2.63 -21.35
N ASP A 108 -12.97 1.54 -22.01
CA ASP A 108 -13.66 0.25 -22.03
C ASP A 108 -13.45 -0.55 -20.72
N ALA A 109 -12.38 -0.28 -19.98
CA ALA A 109 -12.11 -0.88 -18.67
C ALA A 109 -12.97 -0.28 -17.53
N GLY A 110 -14.08 0.37 -17.87
CA GLY A 110 -15.01 0.99 -16.91
C GLY A 110 -14.73 2.48 -16.66
N GLY A 111 -13.84 3.12 -17.43
CA GLY A 111 -13.53 4.54 -17.28
C GLY A 111 -14.75 5.44 -17.48
N ARG A 112 -15.61 5.11 -18.46
CA ARG A 112 -16.84 5.87 -18.74
C ARG A 112 -17.84 5.80 -17.60
N GLU A 113 -17.94 4.65 -16.94
CA GLU A 113 -18.94 4.40 -15.88
C GLU A 113 -18.46 4.90 -14.52
N ASN A 114 -17.19 4.63 -14.19
CA ASN A 114 -16.64 4.87 -12.85
C ASN A 114 -15.99 6.25 -12.70
N HIS A 115 -15.44 6.82 -13.79
CA HIS A 115 -14.75 8.11 -13.80
C HIS A 115 -15.17 8.96 -15.01
N PRO A 116 -16.49 9.25 -15.16
CA PRO A 116 -17.07 9.83 -16.38
C PRO A 116 -16.49 11.18 -16.77
N THR A 117 -16.11 12.02 -15.80
CA THR A 117 -15.56 13.35 -16.07
C THR A 117 -14.15 13.25 -16.64
N GLU A 118 -13.28 12.47 -16.00
CA GLU A 118 -11.89 12.27 -16.43
C GLU A 118 -11.83 11.56 -17.79
N ALA A 119 -12.70 10.57 -17.98
CA ALA A 119 -12.87 9.88 -19.26
C ALA A 119 -13.27 10.83 -20.39
N ALA A 120 -14.23 11.72 -20.15
CA ALA A 120 -14.66 12.71 -21.14
C ALA A 120 -13.56 13.70 -21.51
N VAL A 121 -12.82 14.20 -20.52
CA VAL A 121 -11.68 15.12 -20.73
C VAL A 121 -10.58 14.41 -21.53
N ALA A 122 -10.20 13.19 -21.15
CA ALA A 122 -9.16 12.44 -21.87
C ALA A 122 -9.54 12.21 -23.34
N GLN A 123 -10.82 11.91 -23.62
CA GLN A 123 -11.29 11.77 -24.99
C GLN A 123 -11.26 13.08 -25.77
N ALA A 124 -11.79 14.17 -25.22
CA ALA A 124 -11.79 15.46 -25.91
C ALA A 124 -10.36 15.98 -26.18
N LYS A 125 -9.42 15.75 -25.26
CA LYS A 125 -8.01 16.15 -25.45
C LYS A 125 -7.26 15.28 -26.46
N PHE A 126 -7.59 13.98 -26.55
CA PHE A 126 -7.11 13.15 -27.65
C PHE A 126 -7.59 13.69 -29.00
N ASP A 127 -8.88 14.03 -29.09
CA ASP A 127 -9.47 14.53 -30.32
C ASP A 127 -8.89 15.89 -30.74
N CYS A 128 -8.60 16.79 -29.78
CA CYS A 128 -7.86 18.02 -30.07
C CYS A 128 -6.48 17.72 -30.65
N TRP A 129 -5.75 16.77 -30.07
CA TRP A 129 -4.43 16.44 -30.58
C TRP A 129 -4.48 15.87 -32.01
N VAL A 130 -5.50 15.08 -32.35
CA VAL A 130 -5.69 14.57 -33.71
C VAL A 130 -5.93 15.70 -34.70
N GLU A 131 -6.83 16.65 -34.37
CA GLU A 131 -7.15 17.80 -35.24
C GLU A 131 -5.93 18.70 -35.43
N GLN A 132 -5.31 19.20 -34.34
CA GLN A 132 -4.12 20.06 -34.45
C GLN A 132 -2.97 19.38 -35.21
N GLN A 133 -2.85 18.05 -35.09
CA GLN A 133 -1.82 17.28 -35.79
C GLN A 133 -2.10 17.15 -37.30
N GLU A 134 -3.36 17.22 -37.73
CA GLU A 134 -3.72 17.34 -39.15
C GLU A 134 -3.29 18.70 -39.71
N GLU A 135 -3.61 19.79 -39.01
CA GLU A 135 -3.25 21.15 -39.45
C GLU A 135 -1.74 21.30 -39.63
N ASN A 136 -0.96 20.73 -38.71
CA ASN A 136 0.50 20.65 -38.77
C ASN A 136 1.22 22.01 -39.00
N HIS A 137 0.58 23.12 -38.63
CA HIS A 137 1.10 24.48 -38.84
C HIS A 137 1.60 25.15 -37.55
N GLN A 138 1.05 24.78 -36.39
CA GLN A 138 1.32 25.43 -35.11
C GLN A 138 1.88 24.42 -34.09
N PRO A 139 3.21 24.19 -34.08
CA PRO A 139 3.81 23.11 -33.29
C PRO A 139 3.58 23.26 -31.77
N GLU A 140 3.39 24.49 -31.29
CA GLU A 140 3.08 24.75 -29.87
C GLU A 140 1.67 24.26 -29.49
N HIS A 141 0.67 24.45 -30.34
CA HIS A 141 -0.69 23.98 -30.08
C HIS A 141 -0.80 22.45 -30.16
N ILE A 142 -0.13 21.84 -31.14
CA ILE A 142 0.00 20.37 -31.22
C ILE A 142 0.61 19.82 -29.94
N ALA A 143 1.70 20.45 -29.46
CA ALA A 143 2.38 20.03 -28.25
C ALA A 143 1.50 20.21 -26.99
N GLU A 144 0.73 21.30 -26.89
CA GLU A 144 -0.15 21.52 -25.76
C GLU A 144 -1.32 20.52 -25.75
N CYS A 145 -2.01 20.29 -26.87
CA CYS A 145 -3.09 19.30 -26.90
C CYS A 145 -2.59 17.86 -26.65
N MET A 146 -1.39 17.51 -27.15
CA MET A 146 -0.74 16.23 -26.79
C MET A 146 -0.48 16.14 -25.29
N LYS A 147 0.10 17.19 -24.70
CA LYS A 147 0.44 17.23 -23.27
C LYS A 147 -0.80 17.17 -22.38
N GLU A 148 -1.86 17.88 -22.75
CA GLU A 148 -3.14 17.83 -22.03
C GLU A 148 -3.80 16.46 -22.15
N PHE A 149 -3.72 15.80 -23.31
CA PHE A 149 -4.16 14.41 -23.46
C PHE A 149 -3.39 13.48 -22.53
N VAL A 150 -2.06 13.55 -22.52
CA VAL A 150 -1.21 12.71 -21.66
C VAL A 150 -1.56 12.92 -20.19
N ALA A 151 -1.70 14.17 -19.75
CA ALA A 151 -2.10 14.47 -18.37
C ALA A 151 -3.51 13.92 -18.05
N ALA A 152 -4.46 14.05 -18.96
CA ALA A 152 -5.82 13.59 -18.76
C ALA A 152 -5.93 12.05 -18.69
N ILE A 153 -5.23 11.32 -19.57
CA ILE A 153 -5.25 9.85 -19.55
C ILE A 153 -4.55 9.29 -18.32
N GLU A 154 -3.47 9.93 -17.85
CA GLU A 154 -2.80 9.54 -16.60
C GLU A 154 -3.69 9.75 -15.37
N VAL A 155 -4.43 10.86 -15.33
CA VAL A 155 -5.42 11.11 -14.26
C VAL A 155 -6.51 10.05 -14.27
N LEU A 156 -7.03 9.70 -15.45
CA LEU A 156 -8.04 8.65 -15.59
C LEU A 156 -7.51 7.29 -15.10
N GLU A 157 -6.37 6.86 -15.62
CA GLU A 157 -5.75 5.58 -15.28
C GLU A 157 -5.46 5.48 -13.77
N LYS A 158 -4.90 6.53 -13.17
CA LYS A 158 -4.63 6.58 -11.73
C LYS A 158 -5.90 6.45 -10.89
N LYS A 159 -7.01 7.04 -11.32
CA LYS A 159 -8.29 6.88 -10.61
C LYS A 159 -8.90 5.50 -10.76
N MET A 160 -8.60 4.82 -11.86
CA MET A 160 -9.03 3.45 -12.14
C MET A 160 -8.17 2.38 -11.46
N GLU A 161 -7.01 2.74 -10.90
CA GLU A 161 -6.17 1.79 -10.17
C GLU A 161 -6.93 1.20 -8.98
N PRO A 162 -6.92 -0.14 -8.80
CA PRO A 162 -7.46 -0.75 -7.60
C PRO A 162 -6.77 -0.17 -6.36
N PRO A 163 -7.50 -0.01 -5.24
CA PRO A 163 -6.87 0.38 -3.99
C PRO A 163 -5.73 -0.59 -3.67
N ALA A 164 -4.59 -0.05 -3.24
CA ALA A 164 -3.44 -0.85 -2.86
C ALA A 164 -3.87 -1.94 -1.85
N PRO A 165 -3.34 -3.17 -1.98
CA PRO A 165 -3.67 -4.23 -1.03
C PRO A 165 -3.32 -3.75 0.40
N PRO A 166 -4.14 -4.10 1.40
CA PRO A 166 -3.83 -3.77 2.78
C PRO A 166 -2.46 -4.37 3.15
N PRO A 167 -1.69 -3.69 4.03
CA PRO A 167 -0.43 -4.25 4.51
C PRO A 167 -0.69 -5.63 5.13
N PRO A 168 0.23 -6.58 4.99
CA PRO A 168 0.09 -7.89 5.62
C PRO A 168 -0.08 -7.73 7.13
N PRO A 169 -0.89 -8.58 7.80
CA PRO A 169 -1.00 -8.54 9.25
C PRO A 169 0.38 -8.75 9.88
N PRO A 170 0.66 -8.11 11.03
CA PRO A 170 1.91 -8.34 11.74
C PRO A 170 2.07 -9.84 12.06
N PRO A 171 3.32 -10.37 12.09
CA PRO A 171 3.57 -11.75 12.45
C PRO A 171 2.93 -12.07 13.81
N ALA A 172 2.38 -13.27 13.95
CA ALA A 172 1.97 -13.75 15.26
C ALA A 172 3.18 -13.75 16.22
N PRO A 173 3.00 -13.40 17.50
CA PRO A 173 4.09 -13.48 18.48
C PRO A 173 4.58 -14.93 18.57
N GLU A 174 5.91 -15.11 18.54
CA GLU A 174 6.52 -16.42 18.74
C GLU A 174 6.17 -16.95 20.15
N PRO A 175 5.98 -18.27 20.31
CA PRO A 175 5.72 -18.85 21.63
C PRO A 175 6.91 -18.56 22.55
N VAL A 176 6.64 -17.87 23.65
CA VAL A 176 7.65 -17.59 24.69
C VAL A 176 7.97 -18.89 25.41
N MET A 177 9.25 -19.27 25.44
CA MET A 177 9.72 -20.42 26.21
C MET A 177 9.79 -20.05 27.69
N GLU A 178 9.12 -20.81 28.55
CA GLU A 178 9.18 -20.62 30.01
C GLU A 178 10.56 -21.03 30.56
N PRO A 179 11.11 -20.29 31.55
CA PRO A 179 12.38 -20.66 32.18
C PRO A 179 12.35 -22.05 32.83
N ALA A 180 13.44 -22.80 32.68
CA ALA A 180 13.61 -24.10 33.32
C ALA A 180 14.48 -23.97 34.58
N ASN A 181 13.96 -24.41 35.74
CA ASN A 181 14.65 -24.30 37.03
C ASN A 181 15.11 -25.66 37.55
N PHE A 182 16.32 -25.71 38.08
CA PHE A 182 16.93 -26.89 38.70
C PHE A 182 17.63 -26.51 40.01
N ILE A 183 17.82 -27.49 40.90
CA ILE A 183 18.53 -27.30 42.16
C ILE A 183 19.53 -28.44 42.33
N VAL A 184 20.77 -28.08 42.68
CA VAL A 184 21.84 -29.01 43.06
C VAL A 184 22.13 -28.85 44.54
N PHE A 185 22.22 -29.95 45.28
CA PHE A 185 22.52 -29.95 46.72
C PHE A 185 23.96 -30.40 47.01
N PHE A 186 24.51 -29.90 48.11
CA PHE A 186 25.88 -30.15 48.53
C PHE A 186 25.96 -30.67 49.97
N ASP A 187 27.00 -31.45 50.23
CA ASP A 187 27.33 -31.91 51.57
C ASP A 187 27.85 -30.77 52.44
N TRP A 188 27.92 -31.03 53.75
CA TRP A 188 28.37 -30.04 54.71
C TRP A 188 29.84 -29.70 54.45
N ASP A 189 30.13 -28.40 54.41
CA ASP A 189 31.47 -27.86 54.13
C ASP A 189 32.09 -28.31 52.79
N ASP A 190 31.24 -28.69 51.83
CA ASP A 190 31.67 -29.19 50.53
C ASP A 190 31.14 -28.32 49.37
N ALA A 191 31.96 -28.18 48.33
CA ALA A 191 31.62 -27.56 47.05
C ALA A 191 31.83 -28.51 45.85
N SER A 192 32.21 -29.76 46.09
CA SER A 192 32.41 -30.77 45.06
C SER A 192 31.09 -31.14 44.37
N VAL A 193 31.16 -31.39 43.05
CA VAL A 193 30.02 -31.89 42.28
C VAL A 193 29.94 -33.40 42.52
N ASN A 194 29.13 -33.81 43.49
CA ASN A 194 28.90 -35.22 43.79
C ASN A 194 28.04 -35.92 42.72
N GLU A 195 27.76 -37.21 42.91
CA GLU A 195 26.97 -38.00 41.94
C GLU A 195 25.55 -37.44 41.74
N GLY A 196 24.88 -37.04 42.82
CA GLY A 196 23.55 -36.44 42.75
C GLY A 196 23.55 -35.13 41.97
N ALA A 197 24.53 -34.27 42.23
CA ALA A 197 24.75 -33.04 41.46
C ALA A 197 24.98 -33.35 39.98
N SER A 198 25.84 -34.32 39.66
CA SER A 198 26.15 -34.72 38.29
C SER A 198 24.90 -35.18 37.52
N GLN A 199 23.98 -35.91 38.16
CA GLN A 199 22.72 -36.32 37.54
C GLN A 199 21.84 -35.12 37.16
N VAL A 200 21.74 -34.10 38.03
CA VAL A 200 20.99 -32.88 37.74
C VAL A 200 21.66 -32.08 36.61
N LEU A 201 22.99 -31.96 36.61
CA LEU A 201 23.71 -31.23 35.56
C LEU A 201 23.54 -31.86 34.17
N ASN A 202 23.40 -33.18 34.08
CA ASN A 202 23.05 -33.84 32.82
C ASN A 202 21.66 -33.42 32.30
N LEU A 203 20.69 -33.27 33.20
CA LEU A 203 19.35 -32.76 32.84
C LEU A 203 19.41 -31.30 32.41
N VAL A 204 20.20 -30.47 33.09
CA VAL A 204 20.43 -29.06 32.71
C VAL A 204 21.03 -28.98 31.32
N ASN A 205 22.09 -29.74 31.04
CA ASN A 205 22.74 -29.76 29.72
C ASN A 205 21.78 -30.21 28.62
N SER A 206 21.01 -31.28 28.87
CA SER A 206 19.98 -31.74 27.92
C SER A 206 18.90 -30.70 27.69
N LYS A 207 18.47 -29.98 28.72
CA LYS A 207 17.40 -28.99 28.61
C LYS A 207 17.86 -27.70 27.95
N PHE A 208 19.12 -27.32 28.15
CA PHE A 208 19.72 -26.12 27.55
C PHE A 208 19.64 -26.14 26.02
N GLY A 209 19.73 -27.32 25.39
CA GLY A 209 19.58 -27.48 23.95
C GLY A 209 18.22 -27.04 23.38
N ASP A 210 17.17 -26.94 24.21
CA ASP A 210 15.87 -26.45 23.77
C ASP A 210 15.85 -24.92 23.62
N PHE A 211 16.73 -24.19 24.33
CA PHE A 211 16.72 -22.73 24.39
C PHE A 211 17.64 -22.13 23.32
N LYS A 212 17.03 -21.56 22.28
CA LYS A 212 17.76 -20.77 21.28
C LYS A 212 18.31 -19.50 21.95
N ASP A 213 19.63 -19.33 21.93
CA ASP A 213 20.35 -18.22 22.58
C ASP A 213 20.19 -18.17 24.12
N GLY A 214 19.91 -19.31 24.75
CA GLY A 214 19.63 -19.42 26.18
C GLY A 214 20.78 -18.93 27.08
N GLN A 215 20.42 -18.44 28.26
CA GLN A 215 21.31 -18.03 29.35
C GLN A 215 21.06 -18.90 30.58
N ILE A 216 22.12 -19.18 31.35
CA ILE A 216 22.08 -19.94 32.59
C ILE A 216 22.47 -19.03 33.75
N SER A 217 21.55 -18.85 34.70
CA SER A 217 21.84 -18.21 35.99
C SER A 217 22.15 -19.26 37.04
N LEU A 218 23.25 -19.06 37.78
CA LEU A 218 23.69 -19.92 38.87
C LEU A 218 23.77 -19.10 40.15
N ILE A 219 23.04 -19.51 41.19
CA ILE A 219 23.05 -18.82 42.48
C ILE A 219 23.42 -19.83 43.57
N GLY A 220 24.55 -19.61 44.23
CA GLY A 220 25.01 -20.46 45.33
C GLY A 220 24.46 -20.03 46.69
N HIS A 221 24.17 -21.01 47.54
CA HIS A 221 23.70 -20.83 48.91
C HIS A 221 24.42 -21.78 49.89
N THR A 222 24.41 -21.41 51.17
CA THR A 222 24.90 -22.22 52.30
C THR A 222 23.83 -22.33 53.38
N ASP A 223 24.07 -23.23 54.35
CA ASP A 223 23.33 -23.19 55.61
C ASP A 223 23.93 -22.17 56.58
N THR A 224 23.29 -21.98 57.73
CA THR A 224 23.64 -20.97 58.73
C THR A 224 24.68 -21.47 59.74
N SER A 225 25.40 -22.56 59.44
CA SER A 225 26.27 -23.23 60.43
C SER A 225 27.68 -22.66 60.56
N GLY A 226 28.04 -21.66 59.75
CA GLY A 226 29.39 -21.09 59.67
C GLY A 226 29.38 -19.56 59.58
N PRO A 227 30.55 -18.91 59.67
CA PRO A 227 30.63 -17.45 59.58
C PRO A 227 30.18 -16.92 58.21
N ASN A 228 29.52 -15.76 58.17
CA ASN A 228 28.97 -15.17 56.94
C ASN A 228 30.01 -15.05 55.81
N ASP A 229 31.18 -14.46 56.07
CA ASP A 229 32.26 -14.33 55.09
C ASP A 229 32.73 -15.68 54.53
N TYR A 230 32.68 -16.73 55.35
CA TYR A 230 33.01 -18.09 54.93
C TYR A 230 31.92 -18.65 54.01
N ASN A 231 30.66 -18.47 54.41
CA ASN A 231 29.48 -18.89 53.67
C ASN A 231 29.36 -18.20 52.30
N ASP A 232 29.71 -16.92 52.20
CA ASP A 232 29.76 -16.18 50.94
C ASP A 232 30.79 -16.78 49.97
N ARG A 233 31.99 -17.11 50.46
CA ARG A 233 33.01 -17.76 49.62
C ARG A 233 32.60 -19.17 49.20
N LEU A 234 32.04 -19.96 50.13
CA LEU A 234 31.66 -21.34 49.87
C LEU A 234 30.50 -21.42 48.86
N SER A 235 29.49 -20.57 48.98
CA SER A 235 28.39 -20.48 48.01
C SER A 235 28.90 -20.09 46.62
N LEU A 236 29.80 -19.11 46.51
CA LEU A 236 30.42 -18.74 45.23
C LEU A 236 31.24 -19.89 44.64
N GLN A 237 31.97 -20.63 45.47
CA GLN A 237 32.75 -21.79 45.02
C GLN A 237 31.83 -22.89 44.47
N ARG A 238 30.70 -23.18 45.12
CA ARG A 238 29.69 -24.13 44.62
C ARG A 238 29.14 -23.74 43.26
N ALA A 239 28.73 -22.47 43.10
CA ALA A 239 28.18 -21.99 41.85
C ALA A 239 29.21 -22.05 40.70
N ASN A 240 30.48 -21.73 40.99
CA ASN A 240 31.57 -21.87 40.02
C ASN A 240 31.88 -23.34 39.67
N ASN A 241 31.85 -24.26 40.63
CA ASN A 241 32.07 -25.68 40.36
C ASN A 241 30.96 -26.27 39.48
N VAL A 242 29.71 -25.87 39.72
CA VAL A 242 28.58 -26.20 38.82
C VAL A 242 28.81 -25.63 37.42
N ARG A 243 29.24 -24.36 37.32
CA ARG A 243 29.57 -23.73 36.03
C ARG A 243 30.65 -24.52 35.28
N PHE A 244 31.75 -24.86 35.95
CA PHE A 244 32.85 -25.58 35.31
C PHE A 244 32.42 -26.97 34.85
N ALA A 245 31.67 -27.71 35.66
CA ALA A 245 31.13 -29.01 35.26
C ALA A 245 30.23 -28.92 34.02
N LEU A 246 29.35 -27.91 33.92
CA LEU A 246 28.52 -27.71 32.73
C LEU A 246 29.34 -27.30 31.50
N ILE A 247 30.41 -26.51 31.68
CA ILE A 247 31.35 -26.17 30.59
C ILE A 247 32.06 -27.43 30.07
N GLU A 248 32.51 -28.31 30.96
CA GLU A 248 33.12 -29.60 30.58
C GLU A 248 32.12 -30.51 29.84
N MET A 249 30.82 -30.38 30.13
CA MET A 249 29.74 -31.05 29.40
C MET A 249 29.38 -30.41 28.05
N GLY A 250 30.04 -29.30 27.68
CA GLY A 250 29.91 -28.64 26.38
C GLY A 250 29.08 -27.35 26.37
N VAL A 251 28.58 -26.88 27.51
CA VAL A 251 27.83 -25.61 27.58
C VAL A 251 28.80 -24.43 27.41
N PRO A 252 28.55 -23.46 26.50
CA PRO A 252 29.46 -22.35 26.26
C PRO A 252 29.70 -21.49 27.51
N ALA A 253 30.96 -21.17 27.81
CA ALA A 253 31.32 -20.39 29.00
C ALA A 253 30.69 -18.98 29.06
N SER A 254 30.24 -18.45 27.91
CA SER A 254 29.66 -17.12 27.74
C SER A 254 28.19 -17.02 28.15
N VAL A 255 27.48 -18.13 28.37
CA VAL A 255 26.04 -18.11 28.67
C VAL A 255 25.74 -18.09 30.17
N PHE A 256 26.75 -18.00 31.01
CA PHE A 256 26.60 -18.10 32.46
C PHE A 256 26.64 -16.74 33.16
N THR A 257 25.69 -16.53 34.06
CA THR A 257 25.78 -15.53 35.14
C THR A 257 25.89 -16.26 36.47
N VAL A 258 26.87 -15.88 37.29
CA VAL A 258 27.14 -16.51 38.59
C VAL A 258 26.92 -15.49 39.70
N ASP A 259 26.13 -15.85 40.69
CA ASP A 259 25.92 -15.10 41.92
C ASP A 259 26.04 -16.02 43.15
N ALA A 260 26.18 -15.42 44.32
CA ALA A 260 26.32 -16.12 45.60
C ALA A 260 25.60 -15.34 46.70
N LYS A 261 24.81 -16.05 47.50
CA LYS A 261 24.03 -15.46 48.60
C LYS A 261 24.52 -15.87 49.98
N GLY A 262 25.53 -16.74 50.08
CA GLY A 262 25.90 -17.34 51.34
C GLY A 262 24.68 -17.91 52.06
N GLU A 263 24.50 -17.51 53.31
CA GLU A 263 23.37 -17.90 54.15
C GLU A 263 22.19 -16.91 54.13
N SER A 264 22.27 -15.83 53.35
CA SER A 264 21.30 -14.72 53.40
C SER A 264 19.93 -15.03 52.79
N GLU A 265 19.85 -16.04 51.93
CA GLU A 265 18.61 -16.49 51.26
C GLU A 265 18.41 -18.00 51.46
N PRO A 266 18.05 -18.45 52.68
CA PRO A 266 17.83 -19.86 52.96
C PRO A 266 16.54 -20.34 52.30
N LEU A 267 16.55 -21.58 51.78
CA LEU A 267 15.35 -22.25 51.28
C LEU A 267 14.40 -22.60 52.43
N GLU A 268 14.98 -23.08 53.53
CA GLU A 268 14.30 -23.34 54.79
C GLU A 268 14.85 -22.41 55.86
N ALA A 269 13.98 -21.61 56.47
CA ALA A 269 14.39 -20.71 57.55
C ALA A 269 14.94 -21.51 58.74
N THR A 270 16.20 -21.24 59.11
CA THR A 270 16.89 -21.85 60.25
C THR A 270 17.53 -20.79 61.13
N GLY A 271 17.72 -21.10 62.42
CA GLY A 271 18.48 -20.24 63.32
C GLY A 271 19.98 -20.24 63.01
N ASP A 272 20.73 -19.32 63.60
CA ASP A 272 22.19 -19.28 63.53
C ASP A 272 22.82 -20.59 64.07
N GLY A 273 23.90 -21.05 63.47
CA GLY A 273 24.61 -22.29 63.81
C GLY A 273 23.94 -23.59 63.33
N VAL A 274 22.85 -23.53 62.56
CA VAL A 274 22.07 -24.72 62.18
C VAL A 274 22.54 -25.29 60.83
N LYS A 275 22.94 -26.57 60.84
CA LYS A 275 23.21 -27.32 59.61
C LYS A 275 21.90 -27.72 58.94
N ASN A 276 21.73 -27.36 57.68
CA ASN A 276 20.54 -27.70 56.91
C ASN A 276 20.92 -28.12 55.48
N PRO A 277 20.66 -29.37 55.07
CA PRO A 277 21.01 -29.85 53.73
C PRO A 277 20.26 -29.15 52.59
N GLN A 278 19.03 -28.69 52.82
CA GLN A 278 18.25 -27.98 51.82
C GLN A 278 18.83 -26.59 51.52
N ASN A 279 19.44 -25.94 52.51
CA ASN A 279 20.06 -24.63 52.33
C ASN A 279 21.42 -24.70 51.60
N ARG A 280 22.10 -25.84 51.64
CA ARG A 280 23.37 -26.05 50.93
C ARG A 280 23.12 -26.42 49.48
N ARG A 281 22.89 -25.42 48.64
CA ARG A 281 22.44 -25.64 47.26
C ARG A 281 23.02 -24.66 46.25
N VAL A 282 22.87 -24.98 44.98
CA VAL A 282 22.96 -24.05 43.85
C VAL A 282 21.64 -24.12 43.09
N GLU A 283 21.02 -22.96 42.88
CA GLU A 283 19.85 -22.80 42.01
C GLU A 283 20.32 -22.50 40.59
N ILE A 284 19.69 -23.13 39.61
CA ILE A 284 20.04 -23.05 38.19
C ILE A 284 18.78 -22.66 37.41
N THR A 285 18.84 -21.56 36.67
CA THR A 285 17.73 -21.12 35.80
C THR A 285 18.21 -20.99 34.36
N ILE A 286 17.55 -21.69 33.43
CA ILE A 286 17.72 -21.52 31.99
C ILE A 286 16.62 -20.60 31.46
N LYS A 287 16.96 -19.58 30.68
CA LYS A 287 16.02 -18.61 30.11
C LYS A 287 16.44 -18.14 28.72
#